data_AF-A0A935UNI2-F1
#
_entry.id   AF-A0A935UNI2-F1
#
_cell.length_a   1.000
_cell.length_b   1.000
_cell.length_c   1.000
_cell.angle_alpha   90.00
_cell.angle_beta   90.00
_cell.angle_gamma   90.00
#
_symmetry.space_group_name_H-M   'P 1'
#
loop_
_entity.id
_entity.type
_entity.pdbx_description
1 polymer ?
#
loop_
_entity_poly.entity_id
_entity_poly.type
_entity_poly.pdbx_seq_one_letter_code
_entity_poly.pdbx_strand_id
1 'polypeptide(L)'
;MIEMRRSLRYWTIIALLALIGCSSEYDPVDWSPTPPSDEAAAFVAQEPFTPLQYTHQIMDWNGIELFVCKFGEGLDCPAGCIYSAAYGLNYGDRIGWIGFDHYHSYEPDSTRFYDFIGTDTMLFDADTWFALMTRDVHACFEMLMPALAADGDTGRGALLTLSTLLYTHESREIAENLVENPSLAEDAEILSILAALPVMRYDMYAAARARAQELLDALGSPGFVK
;
A
#
# COMPACT_ATOMS: atom_id res chain seq x y z
N MET A 1 -8.15 27.09 15.14
CA MET A 1 -8.53 27.40 13.74
C MET A 1 -7.76 26.60 12.68
N ILE A 2 -6.57 26.06 12.98
CA ILE A 2 -5.80 25.21 12.06
C ILE A 2 -6.32 23.75 12.07
N GLU A 3 -6.76 23.22 13.22
CA GLU A 3 -7.35 21.86 13.33
C GLU A 3 -8.66 21.68 12.56
N MET A 4 -9.50 22.72 12.51
CA MET A 4 -10.80 22.67 11.84
C MET A 4 -10.67 22.62 10.30
N ARG A 5 -9.52 22.99 9.75
CA ARG A 5 -9.22 22.87 8.31
C ARG A 5 -8.67 21.51 7.93
N ARG A 6 -8.06 20.78 8.88
CA ARG A 6 -7.60 19.40 8.67
C ARG A 6 -8.78 18.43 8.67
N SER A 7 -9.67 18.51 9.66
CA SER A 7 -10.86 17.65 9.73
C SER A 7 -11.78 17.79 8.51
N LEU A 8 -11.93 19.01 7.96
CA LEU A 8 -12.75 19.23 6.77
C LEU A 8 -12.23 18.48 5.53
N ARG A 9 -10.90 18.33 5.37
CA ARG A 9 -10.30 17.59 4.25
C ARG A 9 -10.50 16.08 4.39
N TYR A 10 -10.37 15.54 5.60
CA TYR A 10 -10.60 14.11 5.88
C TYR A 10 -12.05 13.67 5.63
N TRP A 11 -13.04 14.48 6.01
CA TRP A 11 -14.44 14.21 5.69
C TRP A 11 -14.74 14.31 4.19
N THR A 12 -13.96 15.10 3.44
CA THR A 12 -14.12 15.21 1.98
C THR A 12 -13.64 13.92 1.29
N ILE A 13 -12.58 13.28 1.79
CA ILE A 13 -12.07 11.99 1.26
C ILE A 13 -13.06 10.86 1.56
N ILE A 14 -13.60 10.78 2.78
CA ILE A 14 -14.63 9.80 3.16
C ILE A 14 -15.92 10.00 2.33
N ALA A 15 -16.33 11.25 2.11
CA ALA A 15 -17.48 11.57 1.27
C ALA A 15 -17.23 11.29 -0.22
N LEU A 16 -16.00 11.48 -0.72
CA LEU A 16 -15.65 11.11 -2.10
C LEU A 16 -15.68 9.58 -2.27
N LEU A 17 -15.11 8.82 -1.33
CA LEU A 17 -15.15 7.34 -1.36
C LEU A 17 -16.58 6.80 -1.35
N ALA A 18 -17.52 7.47 -0.68
CA ALA A 18 -18.94 7.12 -0.69
C ALA A 18 -19.68 7.52 -1.99
N LEU A 19 -19.15 8.45 -2.78
CA LEU A 19 -19.76 8.95 -4.03
C LEU A 19 -19.30 8.21 -5.30
N ILE A 20 -18.23 7.42 -5.23
CA ILE A 20 -17.71 6.62 -6.37
C ILE A 20 -18.68 5.47 -6.74
N GLY A 21 -19.76 5.27 -5.98
CA GLY A 21 -20.81 4.31 -6.29
C GLY A 21 -21.67 4.60 -7.53
N CYS A 22 -21.58 5.77 -8.18
CA CYS A 22 -22.45 6.08 -9.34
C CYS A 22 -21.93 7.24 -10.23
N SER A 23 -20.96 6.99 -11.11
CA SER A 23 -20.92 7.70 -12.41
C SER A 23 -20.24 6.85 -13.47
N SER A 24 -21.07 6.23 -14.31
CA SER A 24 -20.68 5.38 -15.43
C SER A 24 -20.35 6.17 -16.70
N GLU A 25 -19.32 7.00 -16.66
CA GLU A 25 -18.58 7.35 -17.88
C GLU A 25 -17.27 6.57 -17.86
N TYR A 26 -17.42 5.27 -18.10
CA TYR A 26 -16.32 4.35 -18.32
C TYR A 26 -15.85 4.55 -19.76
N ASP A 27 -14.97 5.53 -19.98
CA ASP A 27 -14.17 5.54 -21.20
C ASP A 27 -13.29 4.29 -21.13
N PRO A 28 -13.41 3.31 -22.06
CA PRO A 28 -12.59 2.13 -22.01
C PRO A 28 -11.14 2.56 -22.19
N VAL A 29 -10.41 2.60 -21.07
CA VAL A 29 -8.97 2.82 -21.04
C VAL A 29 -8.36 1.90 -22.09
N ASP A 30 -7.62 2.48 -23.04
CA ASP A 30 -6.83 1.73 -24.00
C ASP A 30 -5.86 0.85 -23.21
N TRP A 31 -6.16 -0.44 -23.09
CA TRP A 31 -5.40 -1.44 -22.33
C TRP A 31 -4.10 -1.84 -23.04
N SER A 32 -3.65 -1.08 -24.04
CA SER A 32 -2.33 -1.27 -24.62
C SER A 32 -1.29 -1.05 -23.51
N PRO A 33 -0.51 -2.09 -23.12
CA PRO A 33 0.42 -1.99 -22.01
C PRO A 33 1.42 -0.89 -22.32
N THR A 34 1.48 0.13 -21.46
CA THR A 34 2.50 1.17 -21.60
C THR A 34 3.84 0.56 -21.20
N PRO A 35 4.90 0.66 -22.03
CA PRO A 35 6.20 0.14 -21.65
C PRO A 35 6.72 0.85 -20.38
N PRO A 36 7.51 0.17 -19.52
CA PRO A 36 8.15 0.81 -18.39
C PRO A 36 9.21 1.82 -18.85
N SER A 37 9.63 2.71 -17.95
CA SER A 37 10.82 3.55 -18.17
C SER A 37 12.08 2.71 -18.41
N ASP A 38 13.11 3.35 -18.96
CA ASP A 38 14.42 2.72 -19.15
C ASP A 38 15.03 2.30 -17.80
N GLU A 39 14.84 3.09 -16.75
CA GLU A 39 15.27 2.80 -15.39
C GLU A 39 14.56 1.56 -14.82
N ALA A 40 13.24 1.47 -14.97
CA ALA A 40 12.47 0.32 -14.52
C ALA A 40 12.78 -0.95 -15.34
N ALA A 41 12.95 -0.82 -16.65
CA ALA A 41 13.40 -1.92 -17.50
C ALA A 41 14.79 -2.43 -17.08
N ALA A 42 15.74 -1.53 -16.83
CA ALA A 42 17.09 -1.87 -16.39
C ALA A 42 17.12 -2.50 -14.99
N PHE A 43 16.22 -2.07 -14.09
CA PHE A 43 16.05 -2.68 -12.77
C PHE A 43 15.52 -4.11 -12.87
N VAL A 44 14.43 -4.33 -13.62
CA VAL A 44 13.84 -5.67 -13.81
C VAL A 44 14.83 -6.63 -14.49
N ALA A 45 15.66 -6.15 -15.41
CA ALA A 45 16.66 -6.97 -16.09
C ALA A 45 17.75 -7.55 -15.16
N GLN A 46 17.89 -7.01 -13.94
CA GLN A 46 18.82 -7.51 -12.94
C GLN A 46 18.21 -8.59 -12.04
N GLU A 47 16.90 -8.79 -12.09
CA GLU A 47 16.21 -9.77 -11.25
C GLU A 47 16.22 -11.18 -11.85
N PRO A 48 16.32 -12.23 -11.03
CA PRO A 48 16.36 -13.60 -11.51
C PRO A 48 14.97 -14.18 -11.85
N PHE A 49 14.07 -13.37 -12.39
CA PHE A 49 12.73 -13.79 -12.80
C PHE A 49 12.80 -14.72 -14.01
N THR A 50 12.50 -16.00 -13.83
CA THR A 50 12.60 -17.01 -14.89
C THR A 50 11.31 -17.84 -15.00
N PRO A 51 10.66 -17.89 -16.17
CA PRO A 51 10.77 -16.93 -17.28
C PRO A 51 10.14 -15.57 -16.93
N LEU A 52 10.77 -14.47 -17.34
CA LEU A 52 10.11 -13.16 -17.40
C LEU A 52 9.16 -13.16 -18.61
N GLN A 53 7.88 -12.83 -18.39
CA GLN A 53 6.86 -12.82 -19.43
C GLN A 53 6.76 -11.45 -20.07
N TYR A 54 6.53 -10.43 -19.25
CA TYR A 54 6.45 -9.04 -19.67
C TYR A 54 6.54 -8.10 -18.47
N THR A 55 6.89 -6.86 -18.76
CA THR A 55 6.91 -5.74 -17.82
C THR A 55 6.14 -4.59 -18.44
N HIS A 56 5.32 -3.90 -17.66
CA HIS A 56 4.63 -2.69 -18.11
C HIS A 56 4.49 -1.69 -16.97
N GLN A 57 4.31 -0.44 -17.35
CA GLN A 57 3.95 0.65 -16.47
C GLN A 57 2.46 0.59 -16.15
N ILE A 58 2.11 0.63 -14.86
CA ILE A 58 0.74 0.77 -14.36
C ILE A 58 0.34 2.25 -14.37
N MET A 59 1.25 3.11 -13.91
CA MET A 59 1.01 4.53 -13.73
C MET A 59 2.32 5.31 -13.85
N ASP A 60 2.24 6.49 -14.46
CA ASP A 60 3.18 7.60 -14.27
C ASP A 60 2.38 8.81 -13.78
N TRP A 61 2.68 9.27 -12.57
CA TRP A 61 1.99 10.38 -11.93
C TRP A 61 2.98 11.26 -11.18
N ASN A 62 3.20 12.49 -11.65
CA ASN A 62 4.13 13.44 -11.04
C ASN A 62 5.54 12.88 -10.80
N GLY A 63 6.04 12.08 -11.75
CA GLY A 63 7.36 11.44 -11.65
C GLY A 63 7.40 10.23 -10.71
N ILE A 64 6.25 9.78 -10.21
CA ILE A 64 6.09 8.48 -9.58
C ILE A 64 5.68 7.50 -10.67
N GLU A 65 6.56 6.56 -10.98
CA GLU A 65 6.25 5.44 -11.84
C GLU A 65 5.97 4.20 -10.99
N LEU A 66 4.78 3.63 -11.17
CA LEU A 66 4.48 2.29 -10.71
C LEU A 66 4.51 1.34 -11.90
N PHE A 67 5.23 0.23 -11.75
CA PHE A 67 5.36 -0.79 -12.78
C PHE A 67 5.13 -2.19 -12.20
N VAL A 68 4.81 -3.12 -13.08
CA VAL A 68 4.65 -4.53 -12.73
C VAL A 68 5.38 -5.39 -13.73
N CYS A 69 6.04 -6.44 -13.24
CA CYS A 69 6.53 -7.52 -14.07
C CYS A 69 5.79 -8.82 -13.76
N LYS A 70 5.39 -9.52 -14.81
CA LYS A 70 4.79 -10.86 -14.71
C LYS A 70 5.84 -11.91 -15.05
N PHE A 71 5.94 -12.94 -14.21
CA PHE A 71 6.99 -13.94 -14.30
C PHE A 71 6.51 -15.34 -13.91
N GLY A 72 7.34 -16.33 -14.21
CA GLY A 72 7.05 -17.74 -13.96
C GLY A 72 6.25 -18.39 -15.09
N GLU A 73 5.97 -19.67 -14.91
CA GLU A 73 5.08 -20.40 -15.81
C GLU A 73 3.64 -19.92 -15.66
N GLY A 74 2.91 -19.85 -16.77
CA GLY A 74 1.51 -19.49 -16.74
C GLY A 74 0.68 -20.63 -16.15
N LEU A 75 -0.11 -20.34 -15.11
CA LEU A 75 -1.15 -21.23 -14.65
C LEU A 75 -2.35 -21.09 -15.59
N ASP A 76 -2.72 -22.17 -16.26
CA ASP A 76 -3.82 -22.18 -17.22
C ASP A 76 -5.16 -22.01 -16.49
N CYS A 77 -5.91 -20.96 -16.82
CA CYS A 77 -7.22 -20.70 -16.25
C CYS A 77 -8.25 -20.34 -17.34
N PRO A 78 -9.57 -20.54 -17.11
CA PRO A 78 -10.60 -20.30 -18.13
C PRO A 78 -10.64 -18.87 -18.70
N ALA A 79 -10.03 -17.90 -18.01
CA ALA A 79 -9.93 -16.51 -18.41
C ALA A 79 -8.55 -16.13 -19.00
N GLY A 80 -7.60 -17.06 -19.07
CA GLY A 80 -6.23 -16.84 -19.58
C GLY A 80 -5.14 -17.34 -18.63
N CYS A 81 -3.87 -17.19 -19.02
CA CYS A 81 -2.74 -17.55 -18.15
C CYS A 81 -2.61 -16.57 -16.98
N ILE A 82 -2.52 -17.10 -15.76
CA ILE A 82 -2.20 -16.33 -14.55
C ILE A 82 -0.71 -16.51 -14.26
N TYR A 83 -0.02 -15.41 -13.99
CA TYR A 83 1.41 -15.39 -13.69
C TYR A 83 1.66 -14.81 -12.30
N SER A 84 2.79 -15.17 -11.70
CA SER A 84 3.28 -14.42 -10.53
C SER A 84 3.61 -12.99 -10.95
N ALA A 85 3.51 -12.06 -10.00
CA ALA A 85 3.71 -10.65 -10.26
C ALA A 85 4.64 -10.03 -9.23
N ALA A 86 5.49 -9.10 -9.66
CA ALA A 86 6.22 -8.21 -8.76
C ALA A 86 5.84 -6.78 -9.11
N TYR A 87 5.49 -6.00 -8.09
CA TYR A 87 5.10 -4.61 -8.21
C TYR A 87 6.24 -3.75 -7.72
N GLY A 88 6.69 -2.84 -8.57
CA GLY A 88 7.83 -1.98 -8.31
C GLY A 88 7.46 -0.51 -8.43
N LEU A 89 8.20 0.30 -7.69
CA LEU A 89 8.04 1.74 -7.61
C LEU A 89 9.36 2.41 -7.99
N ASN A 90 9.28 3.39 -8.87
CA ASN A 90 10.38 4.26 -9.28
C ASN A 90 9.99 5.70 -8.98
N TYR A 91 10.75 6.38 -8.10
CA TYR A 91 10.48 7.76 -7.72
C TYR A 91 11.76 8.46 -7.26
N GLY A 92 12.05 9.60 -7.90
CA GLY A 92 13.29 10.33 -7.67
C GLY A 92 14.50 9.56 -8.21
N ASP A 93 15.45 9.28 -7.32
CA ASP A 93 16.67 8.49 -7.59
C ASP A 93 16.58 7.05 -7.04
N ARG A 94 15.40 6.64 -6.56
CA ARG A 94 15.18 5.35 -5.93
C ARG A 94 14.20 4.50 -6.73
N ILE A 95 14.52 3.21 -6.79
CA ILE A 95 13.68 2.19 -7.41
C ILE A 95 13.77 0.88 -6.64
N GLY A 96 12.64 0.23 -6.41
CA GLY A 96 12.57 -1.00 -5.62
C GLY A 96 11.20 -1.67 -5.69
N TRP A 97 11.12 -2.89 -5.17
CA TRP A 97 9.89 -3.67 -5.09
C TRP A 97 9.02 -3.21 -3.92
N ILE A 98 7.71 -3.12 -4.11
CA ILE A 98 6.75 -2.80 -3.05
C ILE A 98 5.91 -4.00 -2.65
N GLY A 99 5.89 -5.05 -3.46
CA GLY A 99 5.12 -6.25 -3.16
C GLY A 99 5.11 -7.24 -4.31
N PHE A 100 4.58 -8.41 -4.02
CA PHE A 100 4.55 -9.53 -4.96
C PHE A 100 3.24 -10.31 -4.83
N ASP A 101 2.68 -10.70 -5.98
CA ASP A 101 1.69 -11.77 -6.01
C ASP A 101 2.41 -13.09 -6.30
N HIS A 102 2.59 -13.88 -5.25
CA HIS A 102 3.21 -15.20 -5.35
C HIS A 102 2.17 -16.29 -5.60
N TYR A 103 2.00 -16.69 -6.86
CA TYR A 103 1.39 -18.00 -7.16
C TYR A 103 2.42 -19.15 -7.01
N HIS A 104 3.71 -18.79 -7.02
CA HIS A 104 4.82 -19.67 -6.70
C HIS A 104 5.67 -19.03 -5.59
N SER A 105 6.18 -19.85 -4.65
CA SER A 105 7.09 -19.40 -3.60
C SER A 105 8.36 -18.80 -4.22
N TYR A 106 8.48 -17.47 -4.20
CA TYR A 106 9.63 -16.74 -4.71
C TYR A 106 9.93 -15.56 -3.80
N GLU A 107 10.83 -15.72 -2.85
CA GLU A 107 11.39 -14.58 -2.12
C GLU A 107 12.90 -14.77 -2.15
N PRO A 108 13.61 -14.26 -3.17
CA PRO A 108 15.06 -14.33 -3.14
C PRO A 108 15.55 -13.47 -1.98
N ASP A 109 16.50 -13.99 -1.21
CA ASP A 109 17.15 -13.29 -0.09
C ASP A 109 17.76 -11.92 -0.51
N SER A 110 17.93 -11.68 -1.82
CA SER A 110 18.44 -10.45 -2.42
C SER A 110 17.37 -9.47 -2.90
N THR A 111 16.10 -9.68 -2.56
CA THR A 111 15.01 -8.80 -3.00
C THR A 111 15.24 -7.38 -2.49
N ARG A 112 15.37 -6.42 -3.42
CA ARG A 112 15.48 -5.00 -3.06
C ARG A 112 14.10 -4.36 -2.97
N PHE A 113 13.57 -4.29 -1.76
CA PHE A 113 12.36 -3.53 -1.49
C PHE A 113 12.61 -2.02 -1.64
N TYR A 114 11.54 -1.28 -1.95
CA TYR A 114 11.57 0.17 -1.99
C TYR A 114 11.78 0.71 -0.57
N ASP A 115 12.79 1.55 -0.41
CA ASP A 115 13.15 2.19 0.85
C ASP A 115 12.37 3.51 0.94
N PHE A 116 11.23 3.52 1.64
CA PHE A 116 10.46 4.76 1.81
C PHE A 116 11.18 5.67 2.78
N ILE A 117 11.14 6.98 2.54
CA ILE A 117 11.72 7.95 3.46
C ILE A 117 10.71 9.05 3.77
N GLY A 118 10.85 9.70 4.92
CA GLY A 118 9.90 10.74 5.36
C GLY A 118 9.72 11.93 4.39
N THR A 119 10.64 12.13 3.43
CA THR A 119 10.51 13.16 2.38
C THR A 119 9.66 12.72 1.18
N ASP A 120 9.17 11.47 1.16
CA ASP A 120 8.30 10.91 0.12
C ASP A 120 6.86 11.38 0.24
N THR A 121 6.67 12.66 0.56
CA THR A 121 5.35 13.21 0.86
C THR A 121 4.35 13.06 -0.29
N MET A 122 4.82 12.93 -1.53
CA MET A 122 3.95 12.66 -2.68
C MET A 122 3.46 11.21 -2.72
N LEU A 123 4.26 10.24 -2.28
CA LEU A 123 3.83 8.83 -2.15
C LEU A 123 2.80 8.66 -1.03
N PHE A 124 2.75 9.60 -0.09
CA PHE A 124 1.84 9.61 1.06
C PHE A 124 0.57 10.44 0.83
N ASP A 125 0.43 11.07 -0.35
CA ASP A 125 -0.69 11.97 -0.64
C ASP A 125 -1.91 11.24 -1.19
N ALA A 126 -3.10 11.73 -0.82
CA ALA A 126 -4.36 11.15 -1.21
C ALA A 126 -4.62 11.22 -2.73
N ASP A 127 -4.11 12.25 -3.43
CA ASP A 127 -4.30 12.37 -4.87
C ASP A 127 -3.49 11.30 -5.61
N THR A 128 -2.29 10.96 -5.13
CA THR A 128 -1.47 9.86 -5.65
C THR A 128 -2.18 8.52 -5.45
N TRP A 129 -2.71 8.27 -4.26
CA TRP A 129 -3.44 7.02 -3.99
C TRP A 129 -4.71 6.93 -4.84
N PHE A 130 -5.43 8.04 -5.01
CA PHE A 130 -6.60 8.08 -5.88
C PHE A 130 -6.24 7.80 -7.34
N ALA A 131 -5.19 8.44 -7.87
CA ALA A 131 -4.70 8.17 -9.21
C ALA A 131 -4.39 6.68 -9.39
N LEU A 132 -3.68 6.07 -8.44
CA LEU A 132 -3.36 4.66 -8.49
C LEU A 132 -4.61 3.77 -8.40
N MET A 133 -5.53 4.02 -7.47
CA MET A 133 -6.78 3.26 -7.34
C MET A 133 -7.60 3.28 -8.63
N THR A 134 -7.61 4.39 -9.38
CA THR A 134 -8.35 4.45 -10.65
C THR A 134 -7.69 3.66 -11.79
N ARG A 135 -6.40 3.32 -11.65
CA ARG A 135 -5.62 2.56 -12.63
C ARG A 135 -5.55 1.09 -12.29
N ASP A 136 -5.20 0.78 -11.04
CA ASP A 136 -5.05 -0.57 -10.54
C ASP A 136 -5.35 -0.58 -9.03
N VAL A 137 -6.58 -0.97 -8.69
CA VAL A 137 -7.05 -1.12 -7.31
C VAL A 137 -6.21 -2.15 -6.55
N HIS A 138 -5.80 -3.23 -7.21
CA HIS A 138 -5.01 -4.30 -6.60
C HIS A 138 -3.62 -3.78 -6.22
N ALA A 139 -2.92 -3.14 -7.16
CA ALA A 139 -1.62 -2.54 -6.88
C ALA A 139 -1.68 -1.46 -5.78
N CYS A 140 -2.81 -0.79 -5.62
CA CYS A 140 -3.00 0.18 -4.54
C CYS A 140 -3.16 -0.49 -3.17
N PHE A 141 -4.18 -1.34 -3.01
CA PHE A 141 -4.59 -1.86 -1.71
C PHE A 141 -3.81 -3.10 -1.25
N GLU A 142 -3.29 -3.89 -2.19
CA GLU A 142 -2.60 -5.15 -1.89
C GLU A 142 -1.08 -5.04 -2.00
N MET A 143 -0.54 -3.95 -2.56
CA MET A 143 0.91 -3.76 -2.73
C MET A 143 1.40 -2.47 -2.04
N LEU A 144 0.99 -1.31 -2.53
CA LEU A 144 1.53 -0.03 -2.03
C LEU A 144 1.13 0.24 -0.58
N MET A 145 -0.15 0.13 -0.24
CA MET A 145 -0.63 0.45 1.11
C MET A 145 -0.07 -0.48 2.19
N PRO A 146 0.01 -1.81 2.00
CA PRO A 146 0.70 -2.71 2.93
C PRO A 146 2.18 -2.37 3.11
N ALA A 147 2.89 -2.03 2.03
CA ALA A 147 4.30 -1.64 2.08
C ALA A 147 4.49 -0.35 2.91
N LEU A 148 3.66 0.66 2.67
CA LEU A 148 3.65 1.90 3.47
C LEU A 148 3.32 1.64 4.94
N ALA A 149 2.38 0.73 5.22
CA ALA A 149 2.01 0.35 6.59
C ALA A 149 3.17 -0.32 7.34
N ALA A 150 3.99 -1.11 6.65
CA ALA A 150 5.11 -1.83 7.26
C ALA A 150 6.36 -0.96 7.45
N ASP A 151 6.57 0.02 6.57
CA ASP A 151 7.79 0.82 6.55
C ASP A 151 7.85 1.83 7.72
N GLY A 152 8.96 1.80 8.47
CA GLY A 152 9.15 2.60 9.68
C GLY A 152 9.42 4.09 9.43
N ASP A 153 9.78 4.46 8.21
CA ASP A 153 10.03 5.85 7.79
C ASP A 153 8.81 6.49 7.10
N THR A 154 7.72 5.72 6.92
CA THR A 154 6.44 6.26 6.45
C THR A 154 5.94 7.37 7.36
N GLY A 155 5.59 8.51 6.76
CA GLY A 155 5.12 9.67 7.51
C GLY A 155 3.83 9.38 8.29
N ARG A 156 3.77 9.84 9.55
CA ARG A 156 2.60 9.73 10.45
C ARG A 156 1.25 10.04 9.78
N GLY A 157 1.20 11.03 8.90
CA GLY A 157 -0.03 11.41 8.19
C GLY A 157 -0.57 10.30 7.29
N ALA A 158 0.31 9.55 6.60
CA ALA A 158 -0.08 8.38 5.82
C ALA A 158 -0.56 7.26 6.75
N LEU A 159 0.18 6.96 7.81
CA LEU A 159 -0.18 5.91 8.78
C LEU A 159 -1.55 6.15 9.43
N LEU A 160 -1.86 7.40 9.79
CA LEU A 160 -3.19 7.79 10.28
C LEU A 160 -4.28 7.57 9.22
N THR A 161 -3.97 7.90 7.96
CA THR A 161 -4.91 7.72 6.84
C THR A 161 -5.19 6.24 6.61
N LEU A 162 -4.16 5.40 6.59
CA LEU A 162 -4.28 3.94 6.48
C LEU A 162 -5.07 3.35 7.66
N SER A 163 -4.80 3.80 8.89
CA SER A 163 -5.55 3.35 10.08
C SER A 163 -7.04 3.68 10.00
N THR A 164 -7.38 4.84 9.45
CA THR A 164 -8.78 5.26 9.26
C THR A 164 -9.45 4.51 8.11
N LEU A 165 -8.71 4.23 7.03
CA LEU A 165 -9.19 3.51 5.86
C LEU A 165 -9.76 2.12 6.22
N LEU A 166 -9.18 1.45 7.22
CA LEU A 166 -9.60 0.13 7.71
C LEU A 166 -11.05 0.08 8.24
N TYR A 167 -11.68 1.22 8.52
CA TYR A 167 -13.10 1.28 8.87
C TYR A 167 -14.02 1.06 7.66
N THR A 168 -13.52 1.32 6.46
CA THR A 168 -14.30 1.27 5.21
C THR A 168 -13.77 0.25 4.21
N HIS A 169 -12.53 -0.19 4.38
CA HIS A 169 -11.88 -1.17 3.52
C HIS A 169 -11.30 -2.30 4.37
N GLU A 170 -11.68 -3.54 4.05
CA GLU A 170 -11.25 -4.74 4.79
C GLU A 170 -9.86 -5.18 4.31
N SER A 171 -8.79 -4.92 5.07
CA SER A 171 -7.45 -5.43 4.77
C SER A 171 -6.72 -5.83 6.05
N ARG A 172 -6.60 -7.16 6.27
CA ARG A 172 -5.89 -7.71 7.43
C ARG A 172 -4.42 -7.30 7.43
N GLU A 173 -3.77 -7.39 6.28
CA GLU A 173 -2.33 -7.14 6.13
C GLU A 173 -1.97 -5.70 6.52
N ILE A 174 -2.75 -4.71 6.06
CA ILE A 174 -2.53 -3.31 6.48
C ILE A 174 -2.68 -3.18 8.01
N ALA A 175 -3.69 -3.81 8.62
CA ALA A 175 -3.90 -3.72 10.08
C ALA A 175 -2.76 -4.36 10.88
N GLU A 176 -2.26 -5.51 10.41
CA GLU A 176 -1.13 -6.23 11.02
C GLU A 176 0.19 -5.44 10.86
N ASN A 177 0.45 -4.91 9.67
CA ASN A 177 1.65 -4.10 9.42
C ASN A 177 1.64 -2.81 10.23
N LEU A 178 0.49 -2.12 10.33
CA LEU A 178 0.37 -0.89 11.12
C LEU A 178 0.66 -1.13 12.60
N VAL A 179 0.15 -2.21 13.21
CA VAL A 179 0.37 -2.42 14.64
C VAL A 179 1.80 -2.82 14.99
N GLU A 180 2.53 -3.41 14.03
CA GLU A 180 3.95 -3.73 14.18
C GLU A 180 4.88 -2.62 13.65
N ASN A 181 4.34 -1.54 13.08
CA ASN A 181 5.15 -0.43 12.57
C ASN A 181 5.89 0.26 13.74
N PRO A 182 7.24 0.34 13.69
CA PRO A 182 8.03 0.88 14.80
C PRO A 182 7.75 2.35 15.09
N SER A 183 7.33 3.13 14.09
CA SER A 183 6.99 4.55 14.28
C SER A 183 5.72 4.78 15.08
N LEU A 184 4.86 3.75 15.19
CA LEU A 184 3.58 3.82 15.90
C LEU A 184 3.65 3.34 17.36
N ALA A 185 4.78 2.79 17.79
CA ALA A 185 4.95 2.22 19.13
C ALA A 185 4.59 3.20 20.27
N GLU A 186 4.74 4.51 20.03
CA GLU A 186 4.44 5.58 21.00
C GLU A 186 3.28 6.50 20.56
N ASP A 187 2.61 6.19 19.43
CA ASP A 187 1.52 7.03 18.91
C ASP A 187 0.16 6.63 19.47
N ALA A 188 -0.15 7.15 20.67
CA ALA A 188 -1.40 6.83 21.37
C ALA A 188 -2.68 7.13 20.55
N GLU A 189 -2.66 8.11 19.64
CA GLU A 189 -3.83 8.44 18.81
C GLU A 189 -4.09 7.32 17.79
N ILE A 190 -3.07 6.95 17.01
CA ILE A 190 -3.20 5.91 15.99
C ILE A 190 -3.45 4.55 16.65
N LEU A 191 -2.75 4.23 17.74
CA LEU A 191 -2.99 2.99 18.47
C LEU A 191 -4.43 2.90 19.01
N SER A 192 -5.02 4.01 19.46
CA SER A 192 -6.42 4.04 19.90
C SER A 192 -7.40 3.76 18.75
N ILE A 193 -7.10 4.25 17.54
CA ILE A 193 -7.88 3.94 16.33
C ILE A 193 -7.77 2.45 16.01
N LEU A 194 -6.56 1.90 16.03
CA LEU A 194 -6.31 0.48 15.74
C LEU A 194 -6.98 -0.44 16.78
N ALA A 195 -6.94 -0.10 18.06
CA ALA A 195 -7.62 -0.84 19.13
C ALA A 195 -9.15 -0.81 18.99
N ALA A 196 -9.69 0.26 18.40
CA ALA A 196 -11.12 0.48 18.19
C ALA A 196 -11.64 0.04 16.81
N LEU A 197 -10.83 -0.69 16.03
CA LEU A 197 -11.26 -1.18 14.72
C LEU A 197 -12.58 -1.98 14.82
N PRO A 198 -13.45 -1.92 13.80
CA PRO A 198 -14.71 -2.64 13.82
C PRO A 198 -14.50 -4.16 13.77
N VAL A 199 -15.48 -4.92 14.27
CA VAL A 199 -15.56 -6.37 14.04
C VAL A 199 -16.08 -6.58 12.62
N MET A 200 -15.16 -6.84 11.70
CA MET A 200 -15.44 -7.12 10.29
C MET A 200 -15.62 -8.62 10.05
N ARG A 201 -15.74 -9.04 8.78
CA ARG A 201 -15.92 -10.44 8.41
C ARG A 201 -14.88 -11.36 9.07
N TYR A 202 -15.35 -12.42 9.72
CA TYR A 202 -14.53 -13.38 10.49
C TYR A 202 -13.65 -12.75 11.59
N ASP A 203 -14.00 -11.55 12.03
CA ASP A 203 -13.22 -10.75 12.98
C ASP A 203 -11.73 -10.64 12.63
N MET A 204 -11.44 -10.34 11.38
CA MET A 204 -10.07 -10.33 10.85
C MET A 204 -9.10 -9.38 11.57
N TYR A 205 -9.61 -8.39 12.31
CA TYR A 205 -8.82 -7.42 13.07
C TYR A 205 -8.62 -7.79 14.53
N ALA A 206 -9.09 -8.96 15.01
CA ALA A 206 -9.00 -9.34 16.41
C ALA A 206 -7.56 -9.26 16.97
N ALA A 207 -6.58 -9.78 16.22
CA ALA A 207 -5.17 -9.75 16.62
C ALA A 207 -4.62 -8.32 16.66
N ALA A 208 -4.85 -7.54 15.61
CA ALA A 208 -4.40 -6.15 15.54
C ALA A 208 -4.98 -5.29 16.68
N ARG A 209 -6.28 -5.44 17.00
CA ARG A 209 -6.92 -4.73 18.12
C ARG A 209 -6.28 -5.10 19.45
N ALA A 210 -6.08 -6.39 19.70
CA ALA A 210 -5.46 -6.87 20.94
C ALA A 210 -4.04 -6.31 21.09
N ARG A 211 -3.24 -6.38 20.02
CA ARG A 211 -1.87 -5.86 20.01
C ARG A 211 -1.82 -4.34 20.20
N ALA A 212 -2.71 -3.59 19.56
CA ALA A 212 -2.80 -2.14 19.75
C ALA A 212 -3.16 -1.77 21.19
N GLN A 213 -4.07 -2.53 21.81
CA GLN A 213 -4.41 -2.35 23.22
C GLN A 213 -3.23 -2.64 24.15
N GLU A 214 -2.45 -3.69 23.90
CA GLU A 214 -1.22 -3.97 24.66
C GLU A 214 -0.22 -2.82 24.59
N LEU A 215 -0.03 -2.23 23.41
CA LEU A 215 0.86 -1.09 23.22
C LEU A 215 0.35 0.15 23.97
N LEU A 216 -0.97 0.43 23.94
CA LEU A 216 -1.57 1.52 24.72
C LEU A 216 -1.39 1.33 26.23
N ASP A 217 -1.59 0.12 26.72
CA ASP A 217 -1.43 -0.21 28.15
C ASP A 217 0.02 -0.02 28.60
N ALA A 218 0.99 -0.31 27.72
CA ALA A 218 2.41 -0.05 27.97
C ALA A 218 2.73 1.45 28.08
N LEU A 219 2.07 2.31 27.29
CA LEU A 219 2.22 3.77 27.37
C LEU A 219 1.61 4.35 28.67
N GLY A 220 0.52 3.76 29.15
CA GLY A 220 -0.16 4.18 30.39
C GLY A 220 0.48 3.64 31.68
N SER A 221 1.40 2.69 31.58
CA SER A 221 2.06 2.07 32.73
C SER A 221 3.17 2.97 33.29
N PRO A 222 3.22 3.28 34.61
CA PRO A 222 4.17 4.23 35.21
C PRO A 222 5.65 3.75 35.27
N GLY A 223 6.09 2.91 34.33
CA GLY A 223 7.44 2.34 34.25
C GLY A 223 8.20 2.60 32.95
N PHE A 224 7.58 3.22 31.94
CA PHE A 224 8.29 3.61 30.70
C PHE A 224 8.93 5.00 30.86
N VAL A 225 9.98 5.06 31.66
CA VAL A 225 11.00 6.10 31.55
C VAL A 225 12.28 5.36 31.16
N LYS A 226 12.73 5.53 29.91
CA LYS A 226 14.08 5.15 29.50
C LYS A 226 15.11 6.01 30.22
#